data_AF-A0A3M7AJQ7-F1
#
_entry.id   AF-A0A3M7AJQ7-F1
#
_cell.length_a   1.000
_cell.length_b   1.000
_cell.length_c   1.000
_cell.angle_alpha   90.00
_cell.angle_beta   90.00
_cell.angle_gamma   90.00
#
_symmetry.space_group_name_H-M   'P 1'
#
loop_
_entity.id
_entity.type
_entity.pdbx_description
1 polymer ?
#
loop_
_entity_poly.entity_id
_entity_poly.type
_entity_poly.pdbx_seq_one_letter_code
_entity_poly.pdbx_strand_id
1 'polypeptide(L)'
;MDSAGYLKRHGWRGDGHSLDKTDRGIKKPLLVSKKVDVLGVGLNKHAAVSDQWWLRAFDQGLKDFGTGKESTLANVQKHGVNRGGLYGRFVKGEGMKGTIGTEEPKTVDDMGRNGDVAALPQTPTGKVEGVQAAGDGSGKKRKREGKADVKNAKRKRSSADAGDGKKGDKYERGKAKREAKAAGKESSNEAKEERRARKEKRRAEKEDSTMAKNARQDEKAERKRLRKAERSSHAGHAQASESAVDQLANGADEVKLEPTKSNSKANAGQSYPSKSQKKSKKMDRLAAEHGGSLTEQDKLDLYNASKRGLSLEQFRSKVAIGAIKAPVVEQKEKGLSSKKLEEYKKRAQEKGVSLEEYMQRRDEKNAAKQLQTDHSASNLPIVIDTPNGTPGTLNLRTSEPESSLRACQAIEREMAFVLLDEAGEKTLSWKPGDVVPVDERLWAGVATKELPKSIRKARKEWMSARGVERKKGSKKSG
;
A
#
# COMPACT_ATOMS: atom_id res chain seq x y z
N MET A 1 32.27 -22.16 -40.43
CA MET A 1 31.14 -22.54 -41.31
C MET A 1 30.23 -21.34 -41.46
N ASP A 2 29.69 -21.10 -42.65
CA ASP A 2 28.62 -20.10 -42.86
C ASP A 2 27.26 -20.77 -42.61
N SER A 3 26.64 -20.43 -41.48
CA SER A 3 25.31 -20.92 -41.10
C SER A 3 24.18 -20.32 -41.95
N ALA A 4 24.32 -19.08 -42.43
CA ALA A 4 23.33 -18.45 -43.28
C ALA A 4 23.32 -19.08 -44.68
N GLY A 5 24.51 -19.35 -45.24
CA GLY A 5 24.66 -20.10 -46.48
C GLY A 5 24.12 -21.53 -46.40
N TYR A 6 24.34 -22.23 -45.28
CA TYR A 6 23.78 -23.57 -45.05
C TYR A 6 22.24 -23.53 -44.98
N LEU A 7 21.66 -22.66 -44.16
CA LEU A 7 20.21 -22.54 -43.99
C LEU A 7 19.51 -22.12 -45.29
N LYS A 8 20.11 -21.23 -46.10
CA LYS A 8 19.59 -20.86 -47.43
C LYS A 8 19.51 -22.06 -48.38
N ARG A 9 20.51 -22.96 -48.36
CA ARG A 9 20.46 -24.22 -49.15
C ARG A 9 19.32 -25.15 -48.70
N HIS A 10 18.96 -25.12 -47.42
CA HIS A 10 17.79 -25.83 -46.87
C HIS A 10 16.46 -25.04 -47.01
N GLY A 11 16.41 -24.03 -47.88
CA GLY A 11 15.19 -23.30 -48.23
C GLY A 11 14.83 -22.14 -47.30
N TRP A 12 15.71 -21.76 -46.35
CA TRP A 12 15.45 -20.59 -45.51
C TRP A 12 15.47 -19.30 -46.34
N ARG A 13 14.30 -18.64 -46.41
CA ARG A 13 14.09 -17.38 -47.14
C ARG A 13 14.65 -16.13 -46.42
N GLY A 14 15.34 -16.32 -45.29
CA GLY A 14 15.90 -15.26 -44.46
C GLY A 14 14.93 -14.76 -43.38
N ASP A 15 15.28 -13.64 -42.74
CA ASP A 15 14.58 -13.15 -41.55
C ASP A 15 13.09 -12.90 -41.78
N GLY A 16 12.31 -13.16 -40.72
CA GLY A 16 10.84 -13.12 -40.73
C GLY A 16 10.16 -14.35 -41.36
N HIS A 17 10.87 -15.19 -42.12
CA HIS A 17 10.27 -16.36 -42.77
C HIS A 17 10.60 -17.65 -42.00
N SER A 18 9.59 -18.49 -41.80
CA SER A 18 9.72 -19.83 -41.22
C SER A 18 10.47 -20.77 -42.16
N LEU A 19 11.07 -21.83 -41.60
CA LEU A 19 11.59 -22.94 -42.41
C LEU A 19 10.46 -23.82 -43.00
N ASP A 20 9.22 -23.65 -42.52
CA ASP A 20 8.03 -24.31 -43.05
C ASP A 20 7.58 -23.68 -44.37
N LYS A 21 7.29 -24.54 -45.36
CA LYS A 21 6.80 -24.22 -46.71
C LYS A 21 5.42 -23.56 -46.71
N THR A 22 4.67 -23.60 -45.61
CA THR A 22 3.32 -23.00 -45.52
C THR A 22 3.31 -21.49 -45.29
N ASP A 23 4.47 -20.82 -45.26
CA ASP A 23 4.65 -19.37 -45.05
C ASP A 23 3.95 -18.82 -43.77
N ARG A 24 3.67 -19.68 -42.78
CA ARG A 24 3.06 -19.33 -41.48
C ARG A 24 3.98 -18.57 -40.51
N GLY A 25 5.22 -18.29 -40.91
CA GLY A 25 6.18 -17.51 -40.12
C GLY A 25 5.73 -16.07 -39.89
N ILE A 26 5.92 -15.55 -38.68
CA ILE A 26 5.53 -14.17 -38.35
C ILE A 26 6.55 -13.20 -38.95
N LYS A 27 6.25 -12.70 -40.17
CA LYS A 27 7.11 -11.82 -40.99
C LYS A 27 7.63 -10.55 -40.29
N LYS A 28 7.00 -10.14 -39.19
CA LYS A 28 7.56 -9.17 -38.25
C LYS A 28 7.73 -9.87 -36.89
N PRO A 29 8.92 -9.89 -36.27
CA PRO A 29 9.06 -10.44 -34.93
C PRO A 29 8.07 -9.71 -34.00
N LEU A 30 7.36 -10.46 -33.16
CA LEU A 30 6.41 -9.86 -32.24
C LEU A 30 7.13 -8.85 -31.35
N LEU A 31 6.79 -7.58 -31.49
CA LEU A 31 7.23 -6.51 -30.59
C LEU A 31 6.50 -6.65 -29.25
N VAL A 32 6.84 -7.72 -28.53
CA VAL A 32 6.59 -7.85 -27.10
C VAL A 32 7.38 -6.73 -26.45
N SER A 33 6.67 -5.64 -26.12
CA SER A 33 7.25 -4.50 -25.45
C SER A 33 7.73 -4.95 -24.06
N LYS A 34 9.01 -5.34 -23.99
CA LYS A 34 9.71 -5.54 -22.73
C LYS A 34 9.60 -4.22 -21.97
N LYS A 35 8.66 -4.19 -21.02
CA LYS A 35 8.48 -3.08 -20.09
C LYS A 35 9.71 -3.07 -19.18
N VAL A 36 10.77 -2.39 -19.62
CA VAL A 36 12.01 -2.18 -18.87
C VAL A 36 11.68 -1.21 -17.74
N ASP A 37 10.98 -1.71 -16.73
CA ASP A 37 10.82 -1.04 -15.47
C ASP A 37 12.21 -0.98 -14.81
N VAL A 38 12.87 0.17 -14.97
CA VAL A 38 14.09 0.55 -14.23
C VAL A 38 13.87 0.49 -12.71
N LEU A 39 12.59 0.51 -12.29
CA LEU A 39 12.12 -0.06 -11.02
C LEU A 39 12.24 -1.60 -11.02
N GLY A 40 13.48 -2.09 -10.95
CA GLY A 40 13.80 -3.52 -11.05
C GLY A 40 13.04 -4.40 -10.04
N VAL A 41 12.91 -5.68 -10.41
CA VAL A 41 11.95 -6.68 -9.86
C VAL A 41 11.99 -6.86 -8.33
N GLY A 42 13.04 -6.38 -7.64
CA GLY A 42 13.20 -6.45 -6.19
C GLY A 42 12.64 -5.27 -5.35
N LEU A 43 12.14 -4.19 -5.96
CA LEU A 43 11.75 -2.97 -5.19
C LEU A 43 10.39 -3.03 -4.48
N ASN A 44 9.63 -4.12 -4.63
CA ASN A 44 8.42 -4.37 -3.85
C ASN A 44 8.77 -4.71 -2.39
N LYS A 45 8.88 -3.68 -1.53
CA LYS A 45 9.08 -3.81 -0.07
C LYS A 45 7.99 -4.62 0.66
N HIS A 46 6.93 -5.01 -0.03
CA HIS A 46 5.87 -5.89 0.46
C HIS A 46 5.92 -7.32 -0.13
N ALA A 47 6.63 -7.56 -1.25
CA ALA A 47 6.80 -8.90 -1.82
C ALA A 47 7.67 -9.78 -0.92
N ALA A 48 8.78 -9.23 -0.41
CA ALA A 48 9.57 -9.89 0.63
C ALA A 48 8.79 -10.17 1.94
N VAL A 49 7.59 -9.61 2.11
CA VAL A 49 6.69 -9.86 3.25
C VAL A 49 5.56 -10.83 2.90
N SER A 50 5.07 -10.85 1.64
CA SER A 50 4.16 -11.90 1.17
C SER A 50 4.87 -13.24 1.08
N ASP A 51 6.06 -13.27 0.49
CA ASP A 51 6.71 -14.52 0.07
C ASP A 51 7.35 -15.25 1.27
N GLN A 52 7.49 -14.57 2.40
CA GLN A 52 7.87 -15.13 3.70
C GLN A 52 6.68 -15.73 4.48
N TRP A 53 5.47 -15.85 3.89
CA TRP A 53 4.31 -16.43 4.59
C TRP A 53 4.58 -17.85 5.10
N TRP A 54 5.28 -18.69 4.31
CA TRP A 54 5.67 -20.05 4.69
C TRP A 54 6.68 -20.05 5.84
N LEU A 55 7.69 -19.17 5.78
CA LEU A 55 8.67 -18.97 6.85
C LEU A 55 7.96 -18.60 8.16
N ARG A 56 7.03 -17.64 8.13
CA ARG A 56 6.27 -17.24 9.32
C ARG A 56 5.35 -18.36 9.84
N ALA A 57 4.77 -19.17 8.96
CA ALA A 57 3.96 -20.32 9.35
C ALA A 57 4.81 -21.43 10.01
N PHE A 58 6.00 -21.70 9.48
CA PHE A 58 6.97 -22.64 10.05
C PHE A 58 7.49 -22.15 11.41
N ASP A 59 7.90 -20.89 11.48
CA ASP A 59 8.40 -20.20 12.67
C ASP A 59 7.34 -20.08 13.78
N GLN A 60 6.05 -20.11 13.42
CA GLN A 60 4.94 -20.17 14.37
C GLN A 60 4.61 -21.63 14.77
N GLY A 61 4.72 -22.59 13.84
CA GLY A 61 4.68 -24.02 14.16
C GLY A 61 5.72 -24.41 15.21
N LEU A 62 6.98 -23.98 15.04
CA LEU A 62 8.06 -24.20 16.01
C LEU A 62 7.80 -23.56 17.38
N LYS A 63 7.02 -22.47 17.46
CA LYS A 63 6.67 -21.80 18.72
C LYS A 63 5.46 -22.42 19.43
N ASP A 64 4.61 -23.12 18.69
CA ASP A 64 3.49 -23.88 19.27
C ASP A 64 3.90 -25.32 19.62
N PHE A 65 4.94 -25.89 18.98
CA PHE A 65 5.59 -27.14 19.39
C PHE A 65 5.98 -27.09 20.88
N GLY A 66 5.62 -28.12 21.64
CA GLY A 66 5.86 -28.21 23.08
C GLY A 66 4.89 -27.42 23.98
N THR A 67 4.05 -26.52 23.44
CA THR A 67 3.10 -25.71 24.24
C THR A 67 1.78 -26.41 24.58
N GLY A 68 1.63 -27.69 24.23
CA GLY A 68 0.41 -28.49 24.46
C GLY A 68 -0.79 -28.12 23.58
N LYS A 69 -0.68 -27.10 22.73
CA LYS A 69 -1.70 -26.76 21.72
C LYS A 69 -1.63 -27.75 20.56
N GLU A 70 -2.79 -28.12 20.00
CA GLU A 70 -2.82 -28.92 18.78
C GLU A 70 -2.24 -28.12 17.61
N SER A 71 -1.16 -28.63 17.01
CA SER A 71 -0.52 -27.97 15.87
C SER A 71 -1.44 -28.00 14.64
N THR A 72 -1.24 -27.07 13.72
CA THR A 72 -1.96 -27.05 12.43
C THR A 72 -1.79 -28.36 11.66
N LEU A 73 -0.63 -29.00 11.76
CA LEU A 73 -0.35 -30.32 11.19
C LEU A 73 -1.15 -31.43 11.88
N ALA A 74 -1.21 -31.46 13.22
CA ALA A 74 -2.03 -32.44 13.95
C ALA A 74 -3.53 -32.28 13.63
N ASN A 75 -3.99 -31.05 13.40
CA ASN A 75 -5.37 -30.77 12.99
C ASN A 75 -5.66 -31.26 11.55
N VAL A 76 -4.71 -31.08 10.62
CA VAL A 76 -4.78 -31.67 9.27
C VAL A 76 -4.74 -33.20 9.31
N GLN A 77 -3.95 -33.80 10.21
CA GLN A 77 -3.90 -35.26 10.40
C GLN A 77 -5.21 -35.82 10.97
N LYS A 78 -5.87 -35.10 11.89
CA LYS A 78 -7.13 -35.53 12.53
C LYS A 78 -8.39 -35.28 11.69
N HIS A 79 -8.38 -34.30 10.78
CA HIS A 79 -9.57 -33.88 10.03
C HIS A 79 -9.42 -33.89 8.51
N GLY A 80 -8.25 -34.31 8.01
CA GLY A 80 -7.91 -34.33 6.60
C GLY A 80 -7.60 -32.94 6.03
N VAL A 81 -6.88 -32.92 4.92
CA VAL A 81 -6.52 -31.67 4.17
C VAL A 81 -7.77 -30.85 3.82
N ASN A 82 -8.88 -31.55 3.54
CA ASN A 82 -10.16 -31.01 3.05
C ASN A 82 -10.87 -30.06 4.03
N ARG A 83 -10.52 -30.01 5.33
CA ARG A 83 -11.26 -29.24 6.34
C ARG A 83 -10.53 -28.05 6.99
N GLY A 84 -9.24 -27.83 6.69
CA GLY A 84 -8.50 -26.75 7.36
C GLY A 84 -7.23 -26.22 6.68
N GLY A 85 -6.76 -26.81 5.59
CA GLY A 85 -5.54 -26.36 4.89
C GLY A 85 -5.80 -25.36 3.76
N LEU A 86 -4.79 -24.58 3.38
CA LEU A 86 -4.79 -23.77 2.15
C LEU A 86 -5.11 -24.63 0.90
N TYR A 87 -4.67 -25.89 0.95
CA TYR A 87 -4.86 -26.90 -0.09
C TYR A 87 -6.28 -27.49 -0.16
N GLY A 88 -7.13 -27.31 0.86
CA GLY A 88 -8.50 -27.85 0.87
C GLY A 88 -9.47 -27.20 -0.13
N ARG A 89 -8.99 -26.22 -0.92
CA ARG A 89 -9.71 -25.61 -2.05
C ARG A 89 -9.29 -26.16 -3.42
N PHE A 90 -8.20 -26.93 -3.48
CA PHE A 90 -7.73 -27.55 -4.71
C PHE A 90 -8.44 -28.89 -4.84
N VAL A 91 -9.51 -28.91 -5.63
CA VAL A 91 -10.07 -30.17 -6.13
C VAL A 91 -8.97 -30.86 -6.93
N LYS A 92 -8.68 -32.14 -6.61
CA LYS A 92 -7.82 -32.96 -7.47
C LYS A 92 -8.54 -33.12 -8.80
N GLY A 93 -8.09 -32.39 -9.82
CA GLY A 93 -8.64 -32.47 -11.16
C GLY A 93 -8.55 -33.89 -11.69
N GLU A 94 -9.47 -34.24 -12.60
CA GLU A 94 -9.43 -35.51 -13.32
C GLU A 94 -8.07 -35.66 -14.01
N GLY A 95 -7.38 -36.76 -13.73
CA GLY A 95 -6.02 -36.97 -14.18
C GLY A 95 -6.00 -37.30 -15.66
N MET A 96 -5.73 -36.32 -16.52
CA MET A 96 -5.50 -36.58 -17.95
C MET A 96 -4.42 -37.65 -18.10
N LYS A 97 -4.78 -38.80 -18.68
CA LYS A 97 -3.87 -39.90 -18.96
C LYS A 97 -2.82 -39.43 -19.96
N GLY A 98 -1.60 -39.19 -19.48
CA GLY A 98 -0.50 -38.70 -20.30
C GLY A 98 -0.17 -39.67 -21.44
N THR A 99 0.06 -39.14 -22.63
CA THR A 99 0.39 -39.90 -23.85
C THR A 99 1.87 -40.30 -23.95
N ILE A 100 2.62 -40.22 -22.84
CA ILE A 100 4.04 -40.58 -22.75
C ILE A 100 4.17 -41.79 -21.82
N GLY A 101 4.51 -42.95 -22.39
CA GLY A 101 4.95 -44.16 -21.68
C GLY A 101 3.95 -44.76 -20.69
N THR A 102 3.16 -45.75 -21.12
CA THR A 102 2.38 -46.60 -20.20
C THR A 102 3.27 -47.65 -19.52
N GLU A 103 4.08 -47.21 -18.57
CA GLU A 103 4.62 -48.06 -17.51
C GLU A 103 3.89 -47.68 -16.20
N GLU A 104 3.30 -48.66 -15.52
CA GLU A 104 2.46 -48.39 -14.35
C GLU A 104 3.31 -48.11 -13.11
N PRO A 105 3.23 -46.91 -12.50
CA PRO A 105 3.98 -46.61 -11.29
C PRO A 105 3.35 -47.32 -10.10
N LYS A 106 3.91 -48.48 -9.74
CA LYS A 106 3.49 -49.30 -8.58
C LYS A 106 3.34 -48.43 -7.33
N THR A 107 2.12 -48.37 -6.80
CA THR A 107 1.78 -47.60 -5.61
C THR A 107 2.36 -48.24 -4.35
N VAL A 108 2.76 -47.39 -3.40
CA VAL A 108 3.56 -47.79 -2.22
C VAL A 108 2.79 -48.72 -1.26
N ASP A 109 1.47 -48.79 -1.38
CA ASP A 109 0.59 -49.61 -0.53
C ASP A 109 0.71 -51.13 -0.78
N ASP A 110 1.24 -51.57 -1.93
CA ASP A 110 1.43 -53.01 -2.25
C ASP A 110 2.62 -53.67 -1.52
N MET A 111 3.49 -52.89 -0.85
CA MET A 111 4.58 -53.43 -0.01
C MET A 111 4.09 -54.00 1.34
N GLY A 112 2.78 -54.03 1.58
CA GLY A 112 2.19 -54.31 2.90
C GLY A 112 1.83 -55.77 3.19
N ARG A 113 2.04 -56.73 2.28
CA ARG A 113 1.64 -58.14 2.48
C ARG A 113 2.62 -59.13 1.85
N ASN A 114 2.73 -60.28 2.51
CA ASN A 114 3.65 -61.39 2.25
C ASN A 114 5.10 -61.07 2.66
N GLY A 115 5.47 -61.45 3.88
CA GLY A 115 6.86 -61.50 4.29
C GLY A 115 7.48 -62.83 3.93
N ASP A 116 8.64 -62.80 3.28
CA ASP A 116 9.58 -63.92 3.26
C ASP A 116 11.02 -63.37 3.29
N VAL A 117 11.97 -64.12 3.85
CA VAL A 117 13.28 -63.59 4.29
C VAL A 117 14.44 -64.45 3.78
N ALA A 118 14.71 -64.41 2.47
CA ALA A 118 15.99 -64.84 1.89
C ALA A 118 16.22 -64.36 0.45
N ALA A 119 17.08 -63.35 0.25
CA ALA A 119 17.96 -63.24 -0.95
C ALA A 119 19.01 -62.12 -0.79
N LEU A 120 20.26 -62.45 -1.12
CA LEU A 120 21.40 -61.54 -1.31
C LEU A 120 21.45 -61.10 -2.81
N PRO A 121 22.17 -60.03 -3.24
CA PRO A 121 23.57 -59.77 -2.89
C PRO A 121 23.97 -58.30 -2.60
N GLN A 122 25.25 -58.12 -2.26
CA GLN A 122 25.92 -56.86 -1.96
C GLN A 122 26.80 -56.39 -3.14
N THR A 123 27.30 -55.14 -3.06
CA THR A 123 28.44 -54.57 -3.81
C THR A 123 28.18 -54.25 -5.31
N PRO A 124 29.00 -53.40 -5.97
CA PRO A 124 30.21 -52.74 -5.49
C PRO A 124 30.24 -51.19 -5.58
N THR A 125 31.07 -50.61 -4.72
CA THR A 125 31.63 -49.26 -4.88
C THR A 125 32.65 -49.24 -6.04
N GLY A 126 32.48 -48.34 -7.01
CA GLY A 126 33.45 -48.08 -8.08
C GLY A 126 34.11 -46.69 -7.96
N LYS A 127 35.38 -46.58 -8.34
CA LYS A 127 36.22 -45.37 -8.19
C LYS A 127 37.08 -45.12 -9.43
N VAL A 128 36.83 -44.02 -10.14
CA VAL A 128 37.68 -43.42 -11.21
C VAL A 128 37.37 -41.91 -11.18
N GLU A 129 38.25 -40.90 -11.10
CA GLU A 129 39.65 -40.61 -11.51
C GLU A 129 39.88 -40.17 -12.97
N GLY A 130 40.59 -39.05 -13.13
CA GLY A 130 40.96 -38.43 -14.42
C GLY A 130 39.88 -37.53 -15.06
N VAL A 131 40.19 -36.47 -15.83
CA VAL A 131 41.47 -35.80 -16.16
C VAL A 131 41.24 -34.27 -16.30
N GLN A 132 42.34 -33.53 -16.10
CA GLN A 132 42.67 -32.09 -16.31
C GLN A 132 42.07 -31.44 -17.59
N ALA A 133 42.05 -30.11 -17.83
CA ALA A 133 42.73 -28.93 -17.26
C ALA A 133 41.87 -27.64 -17.57
N ALA A 134 42.27 -26.34 -17.51
CA ALA A 134 43.46 -25.56 -17.08
C ALA A 134 43.05 -24.06 -16.87
N GLY A 135 43.78 -23.31 -16.03
CA GLY A 135 43.86 -21.82 -16.00
C GLY A 135 42.64 -21.03 -15.47
N ASP A 136 42.78 -19.83 -14.89
CA ASP A 136 43.96 -19.16 -14.27
C ASP A 136 43.47 -18.14 -13.19
N GLY A 137 44.37 -17.40 -12.53
CA GLY A 137 44.11 -16.51 -11.38
C GLY A 137 43.21 -15.29 -11.66
N SER A 138 42.85 -14.46 -10.67
CA SER A 138 43.39 -14.25 -9.30
C SER A 138 42.30 -13.64 -8.39
N GLY A 139 42.42 -13.46 -7.06
CA GLY A 139 43.52 -13.77 -6.14
C GLY A 139 43.80 -12.63 -5.15
N LYS A 140 43.05 -12.52 -4.04
CA LYS A 140 43.42 -11.61 -2.92
C LYS A 140 43.07 -12.21 -1.55
N LYS A 141 44.08 -12.29 -0.68
CA LYS A 141 44.09 -13.16 0.52
C LYS A 141 44.84 -12.51 1.69
N ARG A 142 44.11 -12.08 2.73
CA ARG A 142 44.64 -11.75 4.09
C ARG A 142 43.57 -12.26 5.08
N LYS A 143 43.69 -13.33 5.88
CA LYS A 143 44.79 -14.03 6.60
C LYS A 143 45.08 -13.44 7.99
N ARG A 144 44.50 -14.07 9.03
CA ARG A 144 44.92 -14.12 10.46
C ARG A 144 44.90 -12.75 11.18
N GLU A 145 44.84 -12.62 12.51
CA GLU A 145 44.54 -13.48 13.68
C GLU A 145 43.91 -12.54 14.73
N GLY A 146 43.24 -12.92 15.82
CA GLY A 146 43.06 -14.21 16.49
C GLY A 146 43.00 -13.96 18.02
N LYS A 147 42.16 -14.66 18.78
CA LYS A 147 42.26 -14.79 20.25
C LYS A 147 41.31 -15.87 20.75
N ALA A 148 41.76 -16.63 21.74
CA ALA A 148 40.99 -17.69 22.41
C ALA A 148 40.56 -17.24 23.83
N ASP A 149 40.01 -18.20 24.56
CA ASP A 149 39.87 -18.26 26.02
C ASP A 149 38.73 -17.53 26.75
N VAL A 150 38.54 -18.02 27.99
CA VAL A 150 37.75 -17.50 29.12
C VAL A 150 36.29 -18.00 29.24
N LYS A 151 36.18 -19.13 29.96
CA LYS A 151 35.11 -19.49 30.93
C LYS A 151 33.77 -20.04 30.41
N ASN A 152 33.79 -21.30 30.00
CA ASN A 152 32.74 -22.26 30.34
C ASN A 152 32.78 -22.57 31.85
N ALA A 153 31.66 -22.46 32.59
CA ALA A 153 31.60 -22.89 33.99
C ALA A 153 30.18 -23.23 34.50
N LYS A 154 30.11 -24.37 35.22
CA LYS A 154 29.22 -24.66 36.36
C LYS A 154 27.68 -24.67 36.15
N ARG A 155 27.18 -25.84 35.72
CA ARG A 155 26.26 -26.65 36.56
C ARG A 155 26.24 -28.12 36.11
N LYS A 156 26.97 -28.99 36.83
CA LYS A 156 26.87 -30.45 36.68
C LYS A 156 25.54 -30.95 37.28
N ARG A 157 25.05 -32.07 36.75
CA ARG A 157 24.02 -32.91 37.40
C ARG A 157 24.63 -33.59 38.65
N SER A 158 23.81 -33.84 39.66
CA SER A 158 24.04 -34.84 40.70
C SER A 158 22.89 -35.84 40.69
N SER A 159 23.21 -37.13 40.85
CA SER A 159 22.26 -38.25 40.78
C SER A 159 22.89 -39.46 41.46
N ALA A 160 22.15 -40.07 42.40
CA ALA A 160 22.68 -40.97 43.44
C ALA A 160 23.68 -40.29 44.39
N ASP A 161 23.84 -40.71 45.65
CA ASP A 161 23.18 -41.82 46.36
C ASP A 161 22.65 -41.38 47.74
N ALA A 162 21.61 -42.05 48.24
CA ALA A 162 21.06 -41.88 49.60
C ALA A 162 20.11 -43.03 49.93
N GLY A 163 20.56 -43.94 50.81
CA GLY A 163 19.79 -45.11 51.23
C GLY A 163 18.86 -44.87 52.44
N ASP A 164 17.78 -45.66 52.46
CA ASP A 164 16.97 -46.09 53.61
C ASP A 164 16.23 -45.03 54.48
N GLY A 165 15.29 -45.50 55.31
CA GLY A 165 14.87 -44.78 56.52
C GLY A 165 13.61 -43.92 56.47
N LYS A 166 12.45 -44.43 55.99
CA LYS A 166 11.11 -44.34 56.68
C LYS A 166 9.91 -44.73 55.79
N LYS A 167 9.24 -45.84 56.15
CA LYS A 167 7.85 -46.12 55.74
C LYS A 167 6.90 -45.30 56.64
N GLY A 168 6.47 -44.11 56.21
CA GLY A 168 5.64 -43.26 57.09
C GLY A 168 4.83 -42.12 56.49
N ASP A 169 4.80 -41.90 55.17
CA ASP A 169 4.08 -40.75 54.58
C ASP A 169 3.51 -41.01 53.16
N LYS A 170 2.84 -42.16 52.99
CA LYS A 170 2.21 -42.52 51.70
C LYS A 170 0.73 -42.15 51.61
N TYR A 171 0.09 -41.85 52.74
CA TYR A 171 -1.35 -41.57 52.82
C TYR A 171 -1.66 -40.07 52.66
N GLU A 172 -1.04 -39.19 53.45
CA GLU A 172 -1.23 -37.74 53.34
C GLU A 172 -0.77 -37.21 51.97
N ARG A 173 0.39 -37.68 51.47
CA ARG A 173 0.84 -37.40 50.10
C ARG A 173 -0.12 -37.92 49.01
N GLY A 174 -1.00 -38.86 49.33
CA GLY A 174 -2.12 -39.29 48.49
C GLY A 174 -3.35 -38.38 48.61
N LYS A 175 -3.70 -37.98 49.83
CA LYS A 175 -4.83 -37.10 50.16
C LYS A 175 -4.67 -35.70 49.56
N ALA A 176 -3.56 -35.02 49.83
CA ALA A 176 -3.23 -33.71 49.25
C ALA A 176 -3.23 -33.73 47.70
N LYS A 177 -2.84 -34.87 47.10
CA LYS A 177 -2.83 -35.07 45.64
C LYS A 177 -4.21 -35.42 45.04
N ARG A 178 -5.22 -35.70 45.88
CA ARG A 178 -6.65 -35.76 45.51
C ARG A 178 -7.32 -34.40 45.69
N GLU A 179 -7.07 -33.71 46.79
CA GLU A 179 -7.61 -32.37 47.07
C GLU A 179 -7.15 -31.34 46.02
N ALA A 180 -5.85 -31.32 45.68
CA ALA A 180 -5.33 -30.51 44.58
C ALA A 180 -5.91 -30.84 43.19
N LYS A 181 -6.51 -32.03 43.02
CA LYS A 181 -7.25 -32.42 41.80
C LYS A 181 -8.75 -32.11 41.86
N ALA A 182 -9.30 -31.85 43.04
CA ALA A 182 -10.67 -31.35 43.19
C ALA A 182 -10.72 -29.85 42.87
N ALA A 183 -9.89 -29.03 43.53
CA ALA A 183 -9.82 -27.58 43.31
C ALA A 183 -9.49 -27.21 41.84
N GLY A 184 -8.68 -28.03 41.15
CA GLY A 184 -8.36 -27.86 39.73
C GLY A 184 -9.51 -28.17 38.74
N LYS A 185 -10.66 -28.71 39.21
CA LYS A 185 -11.84 -28.95 38.37
C LYS A 185 -12.85 -27.80 38.38
N GLU A 186 -12.98 -27.09 39.49
CA GLU A 186 -14.02 -26.05 39.64
C GLU A 186 -13.67 -24.79 38.84
N SER A 187 -12.42 -24.32 38.94
CA SER A 187 -11.87 -23.25 38.09
C SER A 187 -11.91 -23.56 36.58
N SER A 188 -12.06 -24.84 36.19
CA SER A 188 -12.26 -25.24 34.79
C SER A 188 -13.68 -24.96 34.27
N ASN A 189 -14.67 -24.92 35.17
CA ASN A 189 -16.07 -24.64 34.80
C ASN A 189 -16.31 -23.13 34.64
N GLU A 190 -15.81 -22.28 35.54
CA GLU A 190 -15.88 -20.81 35.38
C GLU A 190 -15.22 -20.36 34.06
N ALA A 191 -14.00 -20.86 33.77
CA ALA A 191 -13.29 -20.57 32.53
C ALA A 191 -14.02 -21.07 31.26
N LYS A 192 -14.95 -22.02 31.39
CA LYS A 192 -15.81 -22.53 30.32
C LYS A 192 -17.07 -21.68 30.14
N GLU A 193 -17.57 -21.08 31.21
CA GLU A 193 -18.72 -20.18 31.22
C GLU A 193 -18.36 -18.76 30.75
N GLU A 194 -17.25 -18.18 31.23
CA GLU A 194 -16.70 -16.91 30.70
C GLU A 194 -16.46 -17.01 29.19
N ARG A 195 -15.95 -18.16 28.74
CA ARG A 195 -15.73 -18.46 27.32
C ARG A 195 -17.04 -18.61 26.51
N ARG A 196 -18.17 -18.98 27.13
CA ARG A 196 -19.50 -18.96 26.51
C ARG A 196 -20.01 -17.53 26.39
N ALA A 197 -20.08 -16.78 27.49
CA ALA A 197 -20.51 -15.38 27.51
C ALA A 197 -19.69 -14.50 26.53
N ARG A 198 -18.36 -14.71 26.46
CA ARG A 198 -17.46 -14.02 25.52
C ARG A 198 -17.64 -14.46 24.06
N LYS A 199 -18.17 -15.66 23.79
CA LYS A 199 -18.54 -16.11 22.43
C LYS A 199 -19.88 -15.50 21.99
N GLU A 200 -20.81 -15.36 22.92
CA GLU A 200 -22.14 -14.79 22.73
C GLU A 200 -22.11 -13.27 22.54
N LYS A 201 -21.35 -12.53 23.34
CA LYS A 201 -21.08 -11.10 23.13
C LYS A 201 -20.48 -10.81 21.74
N ARG A 202 -19.70 -11.74 21.18
CA ARG A 202 -19.12 -11.69 19.82
C ARG A 202 -20.05 -12.23 18.71
N ARG A 203 -21.29 -12.63 19.05
CA ARG A 203 -22.40 -12.84 18.11
C ARG A 203 -23.23 -11.57 18.01
N ALA A 204 -23.72 -11.05 19.14
CA ALA A 204 -24.43 -9.76 19.22
C ALA A 204 -23.65 -8.63 18.51
N GLU A 205 -22.37 -8.43 18.83
CA GLU A 205 -21.51 -7.42 18.17
C GLU A 205 -21.42 -7.60 16.63
N LYS A 206 -21.57 -8.83 16.12
CA LYS A 206 -21.60 -9.10 14.67
C LYS A 206 -22.97 -8.83 14.07
N GLU A 207 -24.03 -9.22 14.76
CA GLU A 207 -25.42 -8.98 14.37
C GLU A 207 -25.70 -7.47 14.28
N ASP A 208 -25.33 -6.69 15.31
CA ASP A 208 -25.28 -5.23 15.28
C ASP A 208 -24.48 -4.70 14.08
N SER A 209 -23.29 -5.27 13.86
CA SER A 209 -22.42 -4.89 12.74
C SER A 209 -23.02 -5.24 11.37
N THR A 210 -23.93 -6.21 11.27
CA THR A 210 -24.66 -6.51 10.03
C THR A 210 -25.88 -5.61 9.86
N MET A 211 -26.67 -5.38 10.91
CA MET A 211 -27.81 -4.45 10.87
C MET A 211 -27.36 -3.03 10.49
N ALA A 212 -26.27 -2.54 11.11
CA ALA A 212 -25.66 -1.25 10.78
C ALA A 212 -24.98 -1.18 9.39
N LYS A 213 -24.77 -2.32 8.71
CA LYS A 213 -24.35 -2.36 7.29
C LYS A 213 -25.57 -2.34 6.37
N ASN A 214 -26.64 -3.05 6.71
CA ASN A 214 -27.86 -3.13 5.90
C ASN A 214 -28.56 -1.76 5.88
N ALA A 215 -28.80 -1.14 7.03
CA ALA A 215 -29.39 0.21 7.11
C ALA A 215 -28.62 1.26 6.29
N ARG A 216 -27.28 1.14 6.16
CA ARG A 216 -26.44 2.00 5.31
C ARG A 216 -26.49 1.68 3.81
N GLN A 217 -26.96 0.49 3.44
CA GLN A 217 -27.31 0.17 2.05
C GLN A 217 -28.70 0.72 1.73
N ASP A 218 -29.64 0.64 2.67
CA ASP A 218 -31.01 1.14 2.52
C ASP A 218 -31.06 2.67 2.42
N GLU A 219 -30.42 3.40 3.36
CA GLU A 219 -30.20 4.87 3.29
C GLU A 219 -29.61 5.29 1.92
N LYS A 220 -28.67 4.48 1.41
CA LYS A 220 -27.99 4.71 0.13
C LYS A 220 -28.83 4.34 -1.09
N ALA A 221 -29.82 3.47 -0.95
CA ALA A 221 -30.80 3.11 -1.97
C ALA A 221 -31.93 4.16 -2.03
N GLU A 222 -32.46 4.57 -0.88
CA GLU A 222 -33.40 5.67 -0.75
C GLU A 222 -32.83 6.98 -1.31
N ARG A 223 -31.61 7.35 -0.91
CA ARG A 223 -30.92 8.54 -1.45
C ARG A 223 -30.64 8.46 -2.97
N LYS A 224 -30.62 7.26 -3.57
CA LYS A 224 -30.62 7.09 -5.03
C LYS A 224 -32.02 7.28 -5.63
N ARG A 225 -33.09 6.81 -4.96
CA ARG A 225 -34.48 7.01 -5.39
C ARG A 225 -34.84 8.50 -5.39
N LEU A 226 -34.56 9.22 -4.31
CA LEU A 226 -34.77 10.68 -4.21
C LEU A 226 -34.05 11.42 -5.34
N ARG A 227 -32.76 11.13 -5.57
CA ARG A 227 -31.97 11.70 -6.68
C ARG A 227 -32.42 11.27 -8.09
N LYS A 228 -33.25 10.24 -8.23
CA LYS A 228 -33.89 9.91 -9.50
C LYS A 228 -35.14 10.76 -9.69
N ALA A 229 -35.99 10.86 -8.65
CA ALA A 229 -37.20 11.69 -8.65
C ALA A 229 -36.90 13.18 -8.92
N GLU A 230 -35.91 13.73 -8.20
CA GLU A 230 -35.37 15.09 -8.36
C GLU A 230 -34.87 15.37 -9.80
N ARG A 231 -34.36 14.35 -10.49
CA ARG A 231 -33.91 14.48 -11.89
C ARG A 231 -35.03 14.37 -12.91
N SER A 232 -36.08 13.60 -12.63
CA SER A 232 -37.26 13.54 -13.49
C SER A 232 -38.09 14.82 -13.41
N SER A 233 -38.27 15.41 -12.21
CA SER A 233 -39.02 16.67 -12.09
C SER A 233 -38.32 17.85 -12.78
N HIS A 234 -36.98 17.93 -12.66
CA HIS A 234 -36.20 19.01 -13.29
C HIS A 234 -36.05 18.88 -14.82
N ALA A 235 -36.44 17.73 -15.42
CA ALA A 235 -36.39 17.52 -16.86
C ALA A 235 -37.66 18.02 -17.59
N GLY A 236 -38.79 18.15 -16.89
CA GLY A 236 -40.09 18.49 -17.50
C GLY A 236 -40.34 19.97 -17.77
N HIS A 237 -39.41 20.87 -17.40
CA HIS A 237 -39.63 22.33 -17.44
C HIS A 237 -38.71 23.05 -18.45
N ALA A 238 -38.28 22.35 -19.51
CA ALA A 238 -37.30 22.85 -20.49
C ALA A 238 -37.78 22.79 -21.96
N GLN A 239 -39.09 22.59 -22.21
CA GLN A 239 -39.66 22.51 -23.57
C GLN A 239 -41.08 23.10 -23.64
N ALA A 240 -41.25 24.41 -23.38
CA ALA A 240 -42.54 25.12 -23.57
C ALA A 240 -42.41 26.66 -23.54
N SER A 241 -41.54 27.29 -24.36
CA SER A 241 -41.42 28.77 -24.36
C SER A 241 -40.82 29.43 -25.61
N GLU A 242 -40.88 28.83 -26.81
CA GLU A 242 -40.36 29.46 -28.05
C GLU A 242 -41.31 29.27 -29.25
N SER A 243 -42.40 30.04 -29.27
CA SER A 243 -43.17 30.32 -30.50
C SER A 243 -44.20 31.45 -30.28
N ALA A 244 -43.85 32.71 -30.58
CA ALA A 244 -44.76 33.73 -31.16
C ALA A 244 -44.08 35.11 -31.33
N VAL A 245 -44.55 35.83 -32.37
CA VAL A 245 -44.47 37.27 -32.68
C VAL A 245 -43.11 37.89 -33.07
N ASP A 246 -43.14 38.37 -34.32
CA ASP A 246 -42.27 39.30 -35.03
C ASP A 246 -42.01 40.69 -34.42
N GLN A 247 -40.96 41.34 -34.96
CA GLN A 247 -40.87 42.77 -35.34
C GLN A 247 -41.40 43.87 -34.39
N LEU A 248 -40.48 44.76 -33.93
CA LEU A 248 -40.32 46.09 -34.55
C LEU A 248 -39.03 46.79 -34.07
N ALA A 249 -38.78 47.99 -34.61
CA ALA A 249 -37.47 48.68 -34.58
C ALA A 249 -37.38 49.84 -33.56
N ASN A 250 -36.16 50.42 -33.49
CA ASN A 250 -35.78 51.73 -32.95
C ASN A 250 -35.48 51.87 -31.44
N GLY A 251 -34.32 52.44 -31.14
CA GLY A 251 -34.31 53.76 -30.47
C GLY A 251 -33.75 53.91 -29.06
N ALA A 252 -32.41 54.03 -28.96
CA ALA A 252 -31.68 54.93 -28.04
C ALA A 252 -31.77 54.79 -26.49
N ASP A 253 -30.80 55.45 -25.85
CA ASP A 253 -30.65 55.94 -24.47
C ASP A 253 -30.85 55.04 -23.23
N GLU A 254 -29.69 54.69 -22.65
CA GLU A 254 -29.28 54.87 -21.24
C GLU A 254 -30.01 54.18 -20.05
N VAL A 255 -29.29 54.22 -18.91
CA VAL A 255 -29.73 54.02 -17.51
C VAL A 255 -29.97 52.59 -17.01
N LYS A 256 -28.89 52.03 -16.42
CA LYS A 256 -28.85 51.20 -15.19
C LYS A 256 -29.84 50.02 -15.04
N LEU A 257 -29.31 48.80 -14.94
CA LEU A 257 -29.06 48.11 -13.65
C LEU A 257 -28.48 46.71 -13.91
N GLU A 258 -27.32 46.40 -13.30
CA GLU A 258 -26.65 45.09 -13.40
C GLU A 258 -27.10 44.13 -12.27
N PRO A 259 -27.92 43.10 -12.52
CA PRO A 259 -28.28 42.12 -11.52
C PRO A 259 -27.18 41.05 -11.39
N THR A 260 -26.22 41.28 -10.48
CA THR A 260 -25.02 40.46 -10.25
C THR A 260 -25.29 39.04 -9.69
N LYS A 261 -26.03 38.22 -10.44
CA LYS A 261 -26.29 36.81 -10.18
C LYS A 261 -25.07 35.97 -10.54
N SER A 262 -24.04 36.06 -9.70
CA SER A 262 -22.79 35.28 -9.72
C SER A 262 -23.06 33.78 -9.47
N ASN A 263 -23.68 33.13 -10.45
CA ASN A 263 -24.21 31.76 -10.41
C ASN A 263 -23.08 30.73 -10.50
N SER A 264 -22.23 30.74 -9.47
CA SER A 264 -21.02 29.96 -9.31
C SER A 264 -21.35 28.48 -9.06
N LYS A 265 -21.76 27.80 -10.14
CA LYS A 265 -21.87 26.34 -10.24
C LYS A 265 -20.46 25.71 -10.18
N ALA A 266 -19.81 25.86 -9.03
CA ALA A 266 -18.50 25.31 -8.73
C ALA A 266 -18.53 23.81 -9.02
N ASN A 267 -17.68 23.37 -9.94
CA ASN A 267 -17.65 21.99 -10.39
C ASN A 267 -17.24 21.07 -9.22
N ALA A 268 -18.25 20.51 -8.54
CA ALA A 268 -18.10 19.67 -7.36
C ALA A 268 -17.59 18.25 -7.72
N GLY A 269 -16.44 18.20 -8.40
CA GLY A 269 -15.68 16.99 -8.59
C GLY A 269 -15.39 16.37 -7.23
N GLN A 270 -15.98 15.21 -6.96
CA GLN A 270 -16.09 14.63 -5.62
C GLN A 270 -14.76 14.06 -5.12
N SER A 271 -13.81 14.95 -4.86
CA SER A 271 -12.59 14.66 -4.10
C SER A 271 -13.01 14.08 -2.75
N TYR A 272 -12.69 12.81 -2.52
CA TYR A 272 -13.16 12.07 -1.36
C TYR A 272 -12.58 12.73 -0.10
N PRO A 273 -13.39 13.36 0.78
CA PRO A 273 -12.85 14.27 1.78
C PRO A 273 -11.89 13.55 2.72
N SER A 274 -10.79 14.21 3.04
CA SER A 274 -9.67 13.64 3.78
C SER A 274 -10.10 13.19 5.18
N LYS A 275 -9.28 12.38 5.86
CA LYS A 275 -9.58 11.97 7.24
C LYS A 275 -9.65 13.17 8.21
N SER A 276 -8.94 14.27 7.94
CA SER A 276 -9.06 15.52 8.72
C SER A 276 -10.33 16.28 8.37
N GLN A 277 -10.65 16.48 7.08
CA GLN A 277 -11.88 17.15 6.63
C GLN A 277 -13.16 16.42 7.07
N LYS A 278 -13.12 15.09 7.14
CA LYS A 278 -14.21 14.27 7.71
C LYS A 278 -14.29 14.36 9.23
N LYS A 279 -13.18 14.66 9.93
CA LYS A 279 -13.20 14.92 11.37
C LYS A 279 -13.80 16.30 11.64
N SER A 280 -13.27 17.37 11.05
CA SER A 280 -13.79 18.74 11.23
C SER A 280 -15.28 18.80 10.91
N LYS A 281 -15.71 18.34 9.73
CA LYS A 281 -17.13 18.32 9.36
C LYS A 281 -18.03 17.48 10.28
N LYS A 282 -17.51 16.49 11.03
CA LYS A 282 -18.28 15.86 12.12
C LYS A 282 -18.31 16.76 13.37
N MET A 283 -17.20 17.39 13.75
CA MET A 283 -17.16 18.27 14.93
C MET A 283 -18.02 19.52 14.73
N ASP A 284 -18.01 20.12 13.53
CA ASP A 284 -18.85 21.29 13.20
C ASP A 284 -20.34 20.93 13.14
N ARG A 285 -20.70 19.73 12.65
CA ARG A 285 -22.07 19.21 12.76
C ARG A 285 -22.50 19.04 14.22
N LEU A 286 -21.66 18.40 15.04
CA LEU A 286 -21.91 18.24 16.48
C LEU A 286 -22.05 19.60 17.20
N ALA A 287 -21.31 20.62 16.78
CA ALA A 287 -21.41 21.97 17.34
C ALA A 287 -22.72 22.68 16.96
N ALA A 288 -23.19 22.49 15.72
CA ALA A 288 -24.49 22.99 15.28
C ALA A 288 -25.66 22.28 16.00
N GLU A 289 -25.53 20.97 16.25
CA GLU A 289 -26.48 20.18 17.05
C GLU A 289 -26.54 20.60 18.53
N HIS A 290 -25.58 21.41 19.01
CA HIS A 290 -25.49 21.91 20.39
C HIS A 290 -25.58 23.45 20.53
N GLY A 291 -26.19 24.14 19.56
CA GLY A 291 -26.58 25.55 19.71
C GLY A 291 -25.60 26.60 19.16
N GLY A 292 -24.45 26.20 18.60
CA GLY A 292 -23.54 27.11 17.89
C GLY A 292 -22.34 27.61 18.72
N SER A 293 -21.45 28.35 18.05
CA SER A 293 -20.23 29.04 18.54
C SER A 293 -19.33 28.37 19.61
N LEU A 294 -19.42 27.05 19.80
CA LEU A 294 -18.53 26.27 20.66
C LEU A 294 -17.05 26.43 20.25
N THR A 295 -16.17 26.55 21.25
CA THR A 295 -14.71 26.68 21.05
C THR A 295 -14.10 25.42 20.42
N GLU A 296 -12.90 25.50 19.85
CA GLU A 296 -12.23 24.30 19.31
C GLU A 296 -12.03 23.19 20.36
N GLN A 297 -11.82 23.59 21.62
CA GLN A 297 -11.72 22.71 22.78
C GLN A 297 -13.07 21.99 23.03
N ASP A 298 -14.18 22.74 23.11
CA ASP A 298 -15.52 22.18 23.27
C ASP A 298 -15.86 21.22 22.12
N LYS A 299 -15.62 21.62 20.87
CA LYS A 299 -15.84 20.78 19.68
C LYS A 299 -15.04 19.47 19.76
N LEU A 300 -13.83 19.50 20.30
CA LEU A 300 -12.98 18.33 20.47
C LEU A 300 -13.48 17.41 21.60
N ASP A 301 -13.87 17.97 22.73
CA ASP A 301 -14.50 17.25 23.85
C ASP A 301 -15.79 16.57 23.39
N LEU A 302 -16.68 17.29 22.70
CA LEU A 302 -17.97 16.77 22.23
C LEU A 302 -17.78 15.63 21.22
N TYR A 303 -16.79 15.73 20.32
CA TYR A 303 -16.39 14.61 19.45
C TYR A 303 -15.87 13.40 20.24
N ASN A 304 -15.14 13.61 21.33
CA ASN A 304 -14.56 12.56 22.17
C ASN A 304 -15.56 11.92 23.16
N ALA A 305 -16.58 12.67 23.57
CA ALA A 305 -17.75 12.25 24.33
C ALA A 305 -18.70 11.42 23.45
N SER A 306 -19.07 11.94 22.26
CA SER A 306 -19.80 11.23 21.20
C SER A 306 -19.15 9.90 20.81
N LYS A 307 -17.81 9.82 20.83
CA LYS A 307 -17.06 8.59 20.58
C LYS A 307 -17.13 7.54 21.69
N ARG A 308 -17.56 7.92 22.90
CA ARG A 308 -17.61 7.07 24.10
C ARG A 308 -19.04 6.83 24.60
N GLY A 309 -20.06 7.42 23.96
CA GLY A 309 -21.45 7.35 24.42
C GLY A 309 -21.69 8.13 25.72
N LEU A 310 -21.00 9.26 25.90
CA LEU A 310 -21.12 10.14 27.07
C LEU A 310 -21.68 11.50 26.65
N SER A 311 -22.38 12.19 27.56
CA SER A 311 -22.64 13.63 27.41
C SER A 311 -21.33 14.45 27.53
N LEU A 312 -21.35 15.71 27.09
CA LEU A 312 -20.20 16.62 27.23
C LEU A 312 -19.77 16.77 28.70
N GLU A 313 -20.74 16.94 29.60
CA GLU A 313 -20.54 17.04 31.04
C GLU A 313 -20.00 15.75 31.66
N GLN A 314 -20.56 14.59 31.31
CA GLN A 314 -20.06 13.28 31.75
C GLN A 314 -18.65 12.98 31.25
N PHE A 315 -18.27 13.52 30.09
CA PHE A 315 -16.91 13.46 29.59
C PHE A 315 -15.99 14.37 30.40
N ARG A 316 -16.41 15.61 30.67
CA ARG A 316 -15.65 16.60 31.45
C ARG A 316 -15.44 16.16 32.90
N SER A 317 -16.46 15.65 33.60
CA SER A 317 -16.32 15.14 34.96
C SER A 317 -15.39 13.93 35.03
N LYS A 318 -15.50 12.98 34.08
CA LYS A 318 -14.57 11.83 33.99
C LYS A 318 -13.14 12.22 33.60
N VAL A 319 -12.94 13.34 32.90
CA VAL A 319 -11.61 13.92 32.66
C VAL A 319 -11.06 14.62 33.90
N ALA A 320 -11.87 15.39 34.63
CA ALA A 320 -11.49 16.06 35.87
C ALA A 320 -11.12 15.07 37.00
N ILE A 321 -11.86 13.95 37.10
CA ILE A 321 -11.59 12.83 38.02
C ILE A 321 -10.38 11.98 37.55
N GLY A 322 -9.81 12.25 36.37
CA GLY A 322 -8.69 11.48 35.79
C GLY A 322 -9.08 10.10 35.23
N ALA A 323 -10.32 9.64 35.47
CA ALA A 323 -10.86 8.37 34.98
C ALA A 323 -10.84 8.23 33.44
N ILE A 324 -10.78 9.34 32.71
CA ILE A 324 -10.43 9.40 31.29
C ILE A 324 -9.25 10.38 31.16
N LYS A 325 -8.07 9.90 30.72
CA LYS A 325 -6.97 10.81 30.36
C LYS A 325 -7.49 11.82 29.32
N ALA A 326 -7.35 13.11 29.65
CA ALA A 326 -7.74 14.22 28.80
C ALA A 326 -7.20 14.02 27.36
N PRO A 327 -7.94 14.46 26.32
CA PRO A 327 -7.39 14.66 25.00
C PRO A 327 -6.54 15.94 25.05
N VAL A 328 -5.45 15.90 25.82
CA VAL A 328 -4.48 17.00 25.94
C VAL A 328 -4.20 17.48 24.52
N VAL A 329 -4.30 18.78 24.29
CA VAL A 329 -3.82 19.39 23.04
C VAL A 329 -2.30 19.45 23.14
N GLU A 330 -1.71 18.25 23.15
CA GLU A 330 -0.38 17.96 22.65
C GLU A 330 -0.40 18.44 21.19
N GLN A 331 -0.12 19.74 21.03
CA GLN A 331 0.66 20.21 19.90
C GLN A 331 1.75 19.17 19.69
N LYS A 332 1.91 18.70 18.46
CA LYS A 332 2.92 17.67 18.18
C LYS A 332 4.30 18.31 18.12
N GLU A 333 4.78 18.76 19.27
CA GLU A 333 6.08 18.32 19.74
C GLU A 333 6.23 16.85 19.38
N LYS A 334 7.19 16.54 18.52
CA LYS A 334 7.38 15.19 17.97
C LYS A 334 8.18 14.38 19.00
N GLY A 335 7.64 14.31 20.22
CA GLY A 335 8.23 13.68 21.40
C GLY A 335 8.91 12.39 20.98
N LEU A 336 10.25 12.43 21.00
CA LEU A 336 11.06 11.43 20.34
C LEU A 336 10.77 10.08 20.98
N SER A 337 10.19 9.14 20.21
CA SER A 337 9.80 7.82 20.73
C SER A 337 10.98 7.21 21.47
N SER A 338 10.79 6.63 22.67
CA SER A 338 11.87 6.25 23.60
C SER A 338 13.15 5.69 22.96
N LYS A 339 13.01 4.75 22.01
CA LYS A 339 14.12 4.17 21.22
C LYS A 339 15.00 5.18 20.49
N LYS A 340 14.45 6.31 20.03
CA LYS A 340 15.19 7.45 19.45
C LYS A 340 15.90 8.27 20.51
N LEU A 341 15.30 8.48 21.69
CA LEU A 341 16.00 9.13 22.81
C LEU A 341 17.20 8.28 23.27
N GLU A 342 17.05 6.94 23.29
CA GLU A 342 18.17 6.02 23.52
C GLU A 342 19.22 6.09 22.40
N GLU A 343 18.82 6.11 21.12
CA GLU A 343 19.72 6.29 19.97
C GLU A 343 20.48 7.63 20.03
N TYR A 344 19.82 8.70 20.47
CA TYR A 344 20.41 10.03 20.57
C TYR A 344 21.34 10.11 21.80
N LYS A 345 20.98 9.51 22.93
CA LYS A 345 21.87 9.37 24.11
C LYS A 345 23.17 8.67 23.75
N LYS A 346 23.10 7.54 23.01
CA LYS A 346 24.30 6.86 22.52
C LYS A 346 25.14 7.75 21.60
N ARG A 347 24.55 8.42 20.61
CA ARG A 347 25.29 9.31 19.70
C ARG A 347 25.80 10.61 20.32
N ALA A 348 25.23 11.04 21.43
CA ALA A 348 25.76 12.13 22.25
C ALA A 348 27.00 11.67 23.02
N GLN A 349 26.90 10.50 23.69
CA GLN A 349 28.02 9.85 24.39
C GLN A 349 29.19 9.50 23.45
N GLU A 350 28.92 8.91 22.28
CA GLU A 350 29.91 8.62 21.22
C GLU A 350 30.67 9.85 20.72
N LYS A 351 30.15 11.06 20.98
CA LYS A 351 30.75 12.35 20.59
C LYS A 351 31.26 13.19 21.75
N GLY A 352 31.09 12.74 23.00
CA GLY A 352 31.44 13.52 24.20
C GLY A 352 30.58 14.77 24.41
N VAL A 353 29.33 14.79 23.93
CA VAL A 353 28.44 15.97 23.98
C VAL A 353 27.21 15.67 24.84
N SER A 354 26.54 16.70 25.37
CA SER A 354 25.25 16.54 26.06
C SER A 354 24.15 16.09 25.08
N LEU A 355 23.08 15.48 25.61
CA LEU A 355 21.92 15.06 24.80
C LEU A 355 21.21 16.26 24.16
N GLU A 356 21.10 17.37 24.91
CA GLU A 356 20.39 18.58 24.52
C GLU A 356 21.13 19.33 23.42
N GLU A 357 22.44 19.50 23.57
CA GLU A 357 23.28 20.12 22.55
C GLU A 357 23.39 19.22 21.29
N TYR A 358 23.40 17.89 21.44
CA TYR A 358 23.28 16.98 20.30
C TYR A 358 21.94 17.14 19.56
N MET A 359 20.85 17.50 20.27
CA MET A 359 19.56 17.81 19.65
C MET A 359 19.56 19.19 18.98
N GLN A 360 20.08 20.23 19.63
CA GLN A 360 20.23 21.58 19.05
C GLN A 360 21.04 21.55 17.75
N ARG A 361 22.27 21.02 17.78
CA ARG A 361 23.15 20.86 16.60
C ARG A 361 22.51 20.00 15.49
N ARG A 362 21.54 19.14 15.83
CA ARG A 362 20.77 18.34 14.85
C ARG A 362 19.67 19.16 14.21
N ASP A 363 18.93 19.95 14.97
CA ASP A 363 17.79 20.71 14.47
C ASP A 363 18.22 22.01 13.76
N GLU A 364 19.32 22.64 14.18
CA GLU A 364 20.10 23.61 13.37
C GLU A 364 20.46 23.02 12.00
N LYS A 365 21.00 21.80 11.97
CA LYS A 365 21.37 21.11 10.73
C LYS A 365 20.16 20.68 9.88
N ASN A 366 18.97 20.57 10.47
CA ASN A 366 17.72 20.38 9.74
C ASN A 366 17.22 21.71 9.14
N ALA A 367 17.27 22.80 9.91
CA ALA A 367 16.90 24.15 9.46
C ALA A 367 17.81 24.67 8.34
N ALA A 368 19.13 24.57 8.50
CA ALA A 368 20.10 24.94 7.47
C ALA A 368 19.91 24.14 6.17
N LYS A 369 19.53 22.86 6.26
CA LYS A 369 19.17 22.06 5.09
C LYS A 369 17.88 22.51 4.42
N GLN A 370 16.88 22.96 5.19
CA GLN A 370 15.63 23.46 4.65
C GLN A 370 15.86 24.78 3.89
N LEU A 371 16.59 25.73 4.48
CA LEU A 371 17.03 26.94 3.79
C LEU A 371 17.85 26.63 2.53
N GLN A 372 18.75 25.64 2.56
CA GLN A 372 19.49 25.21 1.37
C GLN A 372 18.57 24.63 0.28
N THR A 373 17.55 23.83 0.61
CA THR A 373 16.60 23.35 -0.42
C THR A 373 15.80 24.48 -1.05
N ASP A 374 15.48 25.54 -0.29
CA ASP A 374 14.71 26.67 -0.78
C ASP A 374 15.58 27.61 -1.66
N HIS A 375 16.87 27.79 -1.32
CA HIS A 375 17.83 28.57 -2.12
C HIS A 375 18.39 27.82 -3.35
N SER A 376 18.55 26.49 -3.30
CA SER A 376 19.03 25.71 -4.45
C SER A 376 18.03 25.63 -5.60
N ALA A 377 16.75 25.94 -5.38
CA ALA A 377 15.74 26.03 -6.43
C ALA A 377 15.71 27.39 -7.16
N SER A 378 16.30 28.44 -6.57
CA SER A 378 16.20 29.83 -7.01
C SER A 378 17.48 30.37 -7.66
N ASN A 379 18.66 30.05 -7.15
CA ASN A 379 19.92 30.71 -7.55
C ASN A 379 20.74 29.97 -8.63
N LEU A 380 20.11 29.67 -9.78
CA LEU A 380 20.83 29.58 -11.06
C LEU A 380 20.40 30.78 -11.91
N PRO A 381 21.26 31.80 -12.11
CA PRO A 381 20.96 32.91 -13.00
C PRO A 381 21.02 32.42 -14.45
N ILE A 382 19.88 31.97 -14.97
CA ILE A 382 19.73 31.71 -16.40
C ILE A 382 19.74 33.08 -17.08
N VAL A 383 20.85 33.41 -17.74
CA VAL A 383 20.96 34.60 -18.60
C VAL A 383 20.14 34.32 -19.86
N ILE A 384 18.95 34.91 -19.94
CA ILE A 384 18.02 34.75 -21.07
C ILE A 384 18.21 35.92 -22.04
N ASP A 385 19.28 35.86 -22.80
CA ASP A 385 19.54 36.81 -23.90
C ASP A 385 18.64 36.48 -25.10
N THR A 386 17.36 36.87 -25.04
CA THR A 386 16.43 36.81 -26.18
C THR A 386 16.38 38.16 -26.91
N PRO A 387 17.04 38.31 -28.08
CA PRO A 387 17.35 39.62 -28.69
C PRO A 387 16.17 40.38 -29.33
N ASN A 388 14.93 39.90 -29.17
CA ASN A 388 13.70 40.54 -29.67
C ASN A 388 12.47 40.25 -28.76
N GLY A 389 12.70 39.88 -27.50
CA GLY A 389 11.64 39.53 -26.55
C GLY A 389 11.12 40.73 -25.76
N THR A 390 9.82 40.74 -25.43
CA THR A 390 9.29 41.64 -24.39
C THR A 390 9.95 41.29 -23.05
N PRO A 391 10.60 42.24 -22.34
CA PRO A 391 11.39 41.92 -21.16
C PRO A 391 10.53 41.21 -20.10
N GLY A 392 11.06 40.09 -19.59
CA GLY A 392 10.36 39.24 -18.61
C GLY A 392 9.40 38.18 -19.19
N THR A 393 9.26 38.07 -20.51
CA THR A 393 8.47 36.97 -21.15
C THR A 393 9.38 35.92 -21.80
N LEU A 394 9.32 34.68 -21.30
CA LEU A 394 10.17 33.57 -21.72
C LEU A 394 9.56 32.86 -22.95
N ASN A 395 10.24 32.88 -24.10
CA ASN A 395 9.79 32.16 -25.29
C ASN A 395 10.35 30.72 -25.31
N LEU A 396 9.50 29.73 -25.56
CA LEU A 396 9.84 28.30 -25.59
C LEU A 396 9.34 27.67 -26.88
N ARG A 397 10.18 26.94 -27.62
CA ARG A 397 9.73 26.16 -28.79
C ARG A 397 9.31 24.75 -28.39
N THR A 398 8.23 24.20 -28.95
CA THR A 398 7.80 22.81 -28.66
C THR A 398 8.81 21.75 -29.07
N SER A 399 9.66 22.06 -30.06
CA SER A 399 10.75 21.19 -30.52
C SER A 399 12.00 21.23 -29.63
N GLU A 400 12.12 22.18 -28.70
CA GLU A 400 13.23 22.18 -27.74
C GLU A 400 13.08 21.02 -26.74
N PRO A 401 14.15 20.24 -26.49
CA PRO A 401 14.17 19.31 -25.37
C PRO A 401 13.96 20.10 -24.06
N GLU A 402 13.23 19.49 -23.12
CA GLU A 402 12.87 20.10 -21.83
C GLU A 402 11.98 21.35 -21.91
N SER A 403 11.44 21.74 -23.08
CA SER A 403 10.49 22.87 -23.21
C SER A 403 9.32 22.80 -22.22
N SER A 404 8.73 21.62 -22.02
CA SER A 404 7.69 21.36 -21.02
C SER A 404 8.18 21.51 -19.57
N LEU A 405 9.43 21.12 -19.28
CA LEU A 405 10.06 21.30 -17.96
C LEU A 405 10.34 22.79 -17.68
N ARG A 406 10.81 23.53 -18.69
CA ARG A 406 11.04 24.98 -18.62
C ARG A 406 9.73 25.73 -18.39
N ALA A 407 8.65 25.37 -19.10
CA ALA A 407 7.31 25.90 -18.87
C ALA A 407 6.81 25.59 -17.45
N CYS A 408 7.08 24.37 -16.94
CA CYS A 408 6.74 24.02 -15.56
C CYS A 408 7.49 24.89 -14.53
N GLN A 409 8.78 25.15 -14.74
CA GLN A 409 9.58 26.02 -13.87
C GLN A 409 9.14 27.50 -13.97
N ALA A 410 8.77 27.99 -15.14
CA ALA A 410 8.25 29.35 -15.31
C ALA A 410 6.96 29.56 -14.50
N ILE A 411 6.05 28.58 -14.50
CA ILE A 411 4.84 28.60 -13.67
C ILE A 411 5.14 28.55 -12.18
N GLU A 412 6.18 27.82 -11.75
CA GLU A 412 6.57 27.73 -10.34
C GLU A 412 7.35 28.96 -9.83
N ARG A 413 7.99 29.71 -10.73
CA ARG A 413 8.68 30.99 -10.44
C ARG A 413 7.83 32.24 -10.74
N GLU A 414 6.56 32.07 -11.09
CA GLU A 414 5.65 33.16 -11.50
C GLU A 414 6.25 34.05 -12.61
N MET A 415 6.79 33.42 -13.65
CA MET A 415 7.33 34.07 -14.86
C MET A 415 6.41 33.87 -16.06
N ALA A 416 6.12 34.94 -16.81
CA ALA A 416 5.34 34.85 -18.04
C ALA A 416 6.10 34.05 -19.12
N PHE A 417 5.39 33.23 -19.89
CA PHE A 417 5.99 32.50 -21.00
C PHE A 417 5.04 32.34 -22.20
N VAL A 418 5.62 32.11 -23.38
CA VAL A 418 4.92 31.82 -24.63
C VAL A 418 5.52 30.55 -25.24
N LEU A 419 4.66 29.57 -25.49
CA LEU A 419 4.99 28.34 -26.19
C LEU A 419 4.73 28.53 -27.70
N LEU A 420 5.82 28.56 -28.46
CA LEU A 420 5.85 28.60 -29.90
C LEU A 420 5.92 27.17 -30.45
N ASP A 421 5.29 26.90 -31.59
CA ASP A 421 5.47 25.62 -32.28
C ASP A 421 6.71 25.59 -33.20
N GLU A 422 6.76 24.59 -34.09
CA GLU A 422 7.85 24.37 -35.03
C GLU A 422 7.86 25.40 -36.19
N ALA A 423 6.72 26.02 -36.50
CA ALA A 423 6.64 27.16 -37.43
C ALA A 423 6.97 28.50 -36.73
N GLY A 424 6.97 28.52 -35.39
CA GLY A 424 7.13 29.73 -34.59
C GLY A 424 5.81 30.42 -34.25
N GLU A 425 4.66 29.78 -34.51
CA GLU A 425 3.35 30.34 -34.19
C GLU A 425 3.05 30.19 -32.69
N LYS A 426 2.31 31.16 -32.13
CA LYS A 426 1.99 31.23 -30.70
C LYS A 426 0.86 30.25 -30.36
N THR A 427 1.22 29.03 -29.96
CA THR A 427 0.22 28.01 -29.62
C THR A 427 -0.34 28.12 -28.20
N LEU A 428 0.43 28.67 -27.25
CA LEU A 428 -0.02 28.85 -25.86
C LEU A 428 0.75 30.00 -25.21
N SER A 429 0.08 30.81 -24.38
CA SER A 429 0.71 31.83 -23.53
C SER A 429 0.14 31.77 -22.11
N TRP A 430 0.95 32.14 -21.12
CA TRP A 430 0.55 32.24 -19.73
C TRP A 430 1.27 33.38 -19.03
N LYS A 431 0.54 34.12 -18.18
CA LYS A 431 1.09 35.17 -17.32
C LYS A 431 0.85 34.84 -15.84
N PRO A 432 1.64 35.43 -14.92
CA PRO A 432 1.39 35.31 -13.49
C PRO A 432 -0.03 35.76 -13.13
N GLY A 433 -0.71 34.97 -12.30
CA GLY A 433 -2.13 35.17 -11.95
C GLY A 433 -3.13 34.45 -12.88
N ASP A 434 -2.77 34.13 -14.13
CA ASP A 434 -3.66 33.39 -15.04
C ASP A 434 -3.87 31.94 -14.57
N VAL A 435 -5.04 31.38 -14.88
CA VAL A 435 -5.30 29.95 -14.67
C VAL A 435 -4.39 29.13 -15.59
N VAL A 436 -3.57 28.24 -14.99
CA VAL A 436 -2.67 27.35 -15.73
C VAL A 436 -3.41 26.62 -16.87
N PRO A 437 -2.97 26.74 -18.14
CA PRO A 437 -3.68 26.16 -19.27
C PRO A 437 -3.81 24.64 -19.20
N VAL A 438 -4.86 24.14 -19.85
CA VAL A 438 -5.34 22.75 -19.75
C VAL A 438 -4.86 21.97 -20.98
N ASP A 439 -3.55 22.00 -21.27
CA ASP A 439 -2.91 21.42 -22.48
C ASP A 439 -1.90 20.31 -22.14
N GLU A 440 -1.97 19.19 -22.87
CA GLU A 440 -1.05 18.06 -22.77
C GLU A 440 0.42 18.44 -23.02
N ARG A 441 0.67 19.44 -23.89
CA ARG A 441 2.03 19.90 -24.23
C ARG A 441 2.83 20.39 -23.02
N LEU A 442 2.18 21.07 -22.07
CA LEU A 442 2.83 21.63 -20.87
C LEU A 442 3.46 20.58 -19.93
N TRP A 443 3.02 19.32 -20.01
CA TRP A 443 3.50 18.24 -19.14
C TRP A 443 3.86 16.95 -19.92
N ALA A 444 4.06 17.07 -21.23
CA ALA A 444 4.62 16.00 -22.05
C ALA A 444 6.05 15.69 -21.60
N GLY A 445 6.41 14.41 -21.50
CA GLY A 445 7.72 13.95 -21.00
C GLY A 445 7.93 14.04 -19.48
N VAL A 446 7.42 15.08 -18.81
CA VAL A 446 7.70 15.34 -17.38
C VAL A 446 6.99 14.35 -16.43
N ALA A 447 7.73 13.85 -15.42
CA ALA A 447 7.16 12.88 -14.48
C ALA A 447 6.16 13.54 -13.51
N THR A 448 5.12 12.79 -13.15
CA THR A 448 3.99 13.28 -12.33
C THR A 448 4.36 13.69 -10.90
N LYS A 449 5.59 13.45 -10.46
CA LYS A 449 6.13 13.85 -9.15
C LYS A 449 6.81 15.22 -9.19
N GLU A 450 7.54 15.52 -10.27
CA GLU A 450 8.25 16.80 -10.47
C GLU A 450 7.29 17.95 -10.80
N LEU A 451 6.17 17.68 -11.48
CA LEU A 451 5.20 18.73 -11.85
C LEU A 451 4.74 19.57 -10.64
N PRO A 452 4.73 20.91 -10.72
CA PRO A 452 4.12 21.79 -9.72
C PRO A 452 2.67 21.43 -9.35
N LYS A 453 2.20 21.88 -8.18
CA LYS A 453 0.85 21.54 -7.65
C LYS A 453 -0.27 22.08 -8.55
N SER A 454 -0.08 23.27 -9.11
CA SER A 454 -0.98 23.92 -10.08
C SER A 454 -1.13 23.11 -11.36
N ILE A 455 0.00 22.72 -11.97
CA ILE A 455 0.05 21.94 -13.21
C ILE A 455 -0.52 20.52 -12.99
N ARG A 456 -0.28 19.90 -11.82
CA ARG A 456 -0.95 18.65 -11.43
C ARG A 456 -2.48 18.77 -11.33
N LYS A 457 -3.01 19.94 -10.99
CA LYS A 457 -4.46 20.21 -11.00
C LYS A 457 -4.98 20.34 -12.43
N ALA A 458 -4.35 21.18 -13.27
CA ALA A 458 -4.70 21.34 -14.68
C ALA A 458 -4.66 20.00 -15.45
N ARG A 459 -3.58 19.22 -15.31
CA ARG A 459 -3.44 17.87 -15.88
C ARG A 459 -4.55 16.91 -15.45
N LYS A 460 -5.00 16.98 -14.20
CA LYS A 460 -6.09 16.15 -13.68
C LYS A 460 -7.44 16.58 -14.24
N GLU A 461 -7.65 17.89 -14.42
CA GLU A 461 -8.86 18.47 -15.01
C GLU A 461 -8.95 18.10 -16.51
N TRP A 462 -7.86 18.24 -17.26
CA TRP A 462 -7.72 17.76 -18.64
C TRP A 462 -7.99 16.25 -18.79
N MET A 463 -7.34 15.40 -17.97
CA MET A 463 -7.60 13.95 -17.96
C MET A 463 -9.07 13.60 -17.65
N SER A 464 -9.75 14.45 -16.89
CA SER A 464 -11.17 14.27 -16.56
C SER A 464 -12.06 14.66 -17.74
N ALA A 465 -11.77 15.76 -18.44
CA ALA A 465 -12.48 16.19 -19.65
C ALA A 465 -12.35 15.16 -20.77
N ARG A 466 -11.13 14.76 -21.13
CA ARG A 466 -10.85 13.72 -22.15
C ARG A 466 -11.49 12.36 -21.78
N GLY A 467 -11.63 12.09 -20.48
CA GLY A 467 -12.34 10.92 -19.94
C GLY A 467 -13.88 10.98 -20.04
N VAL A 468 -14.47 12.18 -20.17
CA VAL A 468 -15.90 12.38 -20.46
C VAL A 468 -16.15 12.31 -21.97
N GLU A 469 -15.29 12.90 -22.78
CA GLU A 469 -15.37 12.87 -24.26
C GLU A 469 -15.35 11.44 -24.81
N ARG A 470 -14.38 10.62 -24.37
CA ARG A 470 -14.31 9.19 -24.75
C ARG A 470 -15.60 8.43 -24.40
N LYS A 471 -16.29 8.80 -23.31
CA LYS A 471 -17.58 8.22 -22.91
C LYS A 471 -18.78 8.78 -23.67
N LYS A 472 -18.68 9.97 -24.27
CA LYS A 472 -19.67 10.49 -25.22
C LYS A 472 -19.52 9.80 -26.58
N GLY A 473 -18.29 9.66 -27.09
CA GLY A 473 -18.00 9.00 -28.36
C GLY A 473 -18.46 7.54 -28.38
N SER A 474 -18.11 6.76 -27.35
CA SER A 474 -18.53 5.36 -27.15
C SER A 474 -20.06 5.15 -26.96
N LYS A 475 -20.87 6.22 -27.06
CA LYS A 475 -22.35 6.19 -26.99
C LYS A 475 -23.04 6.66 -28.28
N LYS A 476 -22.28 6.93 -29.35
CA LYS A 476 -22.79 7.27 -30.68
C LYS A 476 -22.52 6.19 -31.74
N SER A 477 -21.92 5.06 -31.34
CA SER A 477 -21.44 3.99 -32.22
C SER A 477 -22.08 2.63 -31.91
N GLY A 478 -23.33 2.65 -31.43
CA GLY A 478 -24.12 1.53 -30.95
C GLY A 478 -25.31 2.02 -30.15
#